data_AF-A0A0F9CLT9-F1
#
_entry.id   AF-A0A0F9CLT9-F1
#
_cell.length_a   1.000
_cell.length_b   1.000
_cell.length_c   1.000
_cell.angle_alpha   90.00
_cell.angle_beta   90.00
_cell.angle_gamma   90.00
#
_symmetry.space_group_name_H-M   'P 1'
#
loop_
_entity.id
_entity.type
_entity.pdbx_description
1 polymer ?
#
loop_
_entity_poly.entity_id
_entity_poly.type
_entity_poly.pdbx_seq_one_letter_code
_entity_poly.pdbx_strand_id
1 'polypeptide(L)'
;MVLDKNEKIEDRVQEKKQLTIKKPWKCTNCFHINEGYYKFCDNCGLKPAVQAKAPQMAEGELIEIKKAKRKKVYALGEKQEFYRMLLWYTRAKGHKDGYAAYIYQSKFGVMPVKVKHLDVLEPTDEVRNYIKYYNIRRAKSRNKARAVA
;
A
#
# COMPACT_ATOMS: atom_id res chain seq x y z
N MET A 1 50.35 28.25 -5.15
CA MET A 1 50.07 27.29 -4.06
C MET A 1 48.87 26.45 -4.48
N VAL A 2 49.12 25.26 -5.04
CA VAL A 2 48.07 24.30 -5.34
C VAL A 2 47.80 23.58 -4.02
N LEU A 3 46.60 23.76 -3.45
CA LEU A 3 46.19 22.99 -2.28
C LEU A 3 45.84 21.59 -2.74
N ASP A 4 46.75 20.65 -2.50
CA ASP A 4 46.57 19.22 -2.78
C ASP A 4 45.37 18.69 -2.00
N LYS A 5 44.27 18.43 -2.73
CA LYS A 5 43.02 17.91 -2.17
C LYS A 5 43.13 16.50 -1.59
N ASN A 6 44.29 15.85 -1.72
CA ASN A 6 44.54 14.49 -1.26
C ASN A 6 44.85 14.42 0.25
N GLU A 7 45.43 15.46 0.85
CA GLU A 7 45.76 15.50 2.28
C GLU A 7 44.50 15.35 3.16
N LYS A 8 43.44 16.09 2.82
CA LYS A 8 42.13 16.00 3.50
C LYS A 8 41.43 14.64 3.36
N ILE A 9 41.77 13.85 2.35
CA ILE A 9 41.20 12.51 2.15
C ILE A 9 41.92 11.52 3.06
N GLU A 10 43.24 11.64 3.18
CA GLU A 10 44.07 10.79 4.03
C GLU A 10 43.77 11.00 5.52
N ASP A 11 43.56 12.25 5.95
CA ASP A 11 43.15 12.58 7.33
C ASP A 11 41.82 11.91 7.73
N ARG A 12 40.82 11.93 6.82
CA ARG A 12 39.51 11.27 7.02
C ARG A 12 39.60 9.74 7.06
N VAL A 13 40.57 9.17 6.34
CA VAL A 13 40.82 7.72 6.33
C VAL A 13 41.54 7.31 7.63
N GLN A 14 42.45 8.14 8.15
CA GLN A 14 43.09 7.92 9.44
C GLN A 14 42.12 8.06 10.62
N GLU A 15 41.22 9.05 10.62
CA GLU A 15 40.12 9.18 11.61
C GLU A 15 39.23 7.93 11.64
N LYS A 16 38.85 7.38 10.47
CA LYS A 16 38.08 6.13 10.38
C LYS A 16 38.85 4.91 10.92
N LYS A 17 40.18 4.89 10.78
CA LYS A 17 41.04 3.81 11.31
C LYS A 17 41.21 3.90 12.83
N GLN A 18 41.28 5.12 13.38
CA GLN A 18 41.40 5.38 14.82
C GLN A 18 40.09 5.11 15.62
N LEU A 19 38.93 5.07 14.96
CA LEU A 19 37.63 4.69 15.56
C LEU A 19 37.44 3.18 15.79
N THR A 20 38.52 2.40 15.90
CA THR A 20 38.44 0.99 16.33
C THR A 20 38.41 0.83 17.85
N ILE A 21 38.41 1.92 18.63
CA ILE A 21 37.98 1.90 20.02
C ILE A 21 36.46 2.02 20.02
N LYS A 22 35.79 0.86 20.09
CA LYS A 22 34.34 0.81 20.26
C LYS A 22 33.94 1.64 21.48
N LYS A 23 32.84 2.39 21.36
CA LYS A 23 32.26 3.15 22.47
C LYS A 23 31.87 2.21 23.62
N PRO A 24 31.98 2.61 24.91
CA PRO A 24 31.45 1.83 26.01
C PRO A 24 29.96 1.53 25.80
N TRP A 25 29.53 0.33 26.18
CA TRP A 25 28.17 -0.14 25.99
C TRP A 25 27.58 -0.68 27.30
N LYS A 26 26.28 -0.47 27.49
CA LYS A 26 25.55 -0.91 28.69
C LYS A 26 25.06 -2.36 28.51
N CYS A 27 25.39 -3.23 29.45
CA CYS A 27 24.87 -4.60 29.47
C CYS A 27 23.34 -4.60 29.63
N THR A 28 22.64 -5.39 28.82
CA THR A 28 21.17 -5.53 28.91
C THR A 28 20.71 -6.46 30.04
N ASN A 29 21.61 -7.32 30.57
CA ASN A 29 21.28 -8.27 31.64
C ASN A 29 21.60 -7.71 33.04
N CYS A 30 22.85 -7.28 33.27
CA CYS A 30 23.30 -6.83 34.60
C CYS A 30 23.52 -5.30 34.71
N PHE A 31 23.21 -4.54 33.65
CA PHE A 31 23.36 -3.07 33.58
C PHE A 31 24.75 -2.48 33.82
N HIS A 32 25.78 -3.32 33.96
CA HIS A 32 27.17 -2.90 34.02
C HIS A 32 27.60 -2.19 32.72
N ILE A 33 28.41 -1.15 32.84
CA ILE A 33 28.94 -0.38 31.69
C ILE A 33 30.26 -1.04 31.30
N ASN A 34 30.27 -1.75 30.18
CA ASN A 34 31.49 -2.40 29.69
C ASN A 34 32.32 -1.42 28.85
N GLU A 35 33.63 -1.46 29.04
CA GLU A 35 34.58 -0.75 28.20
C GLU A 35 34.55 -1.37 26.79
N GLY A 36 34.53 -0.55 25.74
CA GLY A 36 34.10 -1.02 24.42
C GLY A 36 35.00 -2.07 23.74
N TYR A 37 36.17 -2.40 24.29
CA TYR A 37 37.00 -3.47 23.75
C TYR A 37 36.46 -4.89 24.06
N TYR A 38 35.68 -5.07 25.12
CA TYR A 38 35.20 -6.39 25.50
C TYR A 38 34.06 -6.89 24.61
N LYS A 39 34.19 -8.14 24.15
CA LYS A 39 33.19 -8.85 23.32
C LYS A 39 32.08 -9.49 24.14
N PHE A 40 32.21 -9.52 25.46
CA PHE A 40 31.28 -10.04 26.45
C PHE A 40 31.22 -9.06 27.62
N CYS A 41 30.20 -9.19 28.47
CA CYS A 41 30.13 -8.38 29.68
C CYS A 41 31.07 -8.94 30.76
N ASP A 42 31.91 -8.09 31.36
CA ASP A 42 32.90 -8.52 32.36
C ASP A 42 32.26 -9.01 33.66
N ASN A 43 31.08 -8.48 34.00
CA ASN A 43 30.40 -8.80 35.24
C ASN A 43 29.48 -10.05 35.14
N CYS A 44 28.88 -10.31 33.97
CA CYS A 44 27.88 -11.39 33.84
C CYS A 44 28.10 -12.35 32.65
N GLY A 45 29.15 -12.14 31.86
CA GLY A 45 29.49 -12.99 30.71
C GLY A 45 28.56 -12.87 29.49
N LEU A 46 27.54 -11.99 29.53
CA LEU A 46 26.60 -11.84 28.42
C LEU A 46 27.32 -11.37 27.14
N LYS A 47 27.15 -12.12 26.05
CA LYS A 47 27.60 -11.74 24.71
C LYS A 47 26.50 -10.94 24.00
N PRO A 48 26.71 -9.65 23.67
CA PRO A 48 25.72 -8.87 22.94
C PRO A 48 25.48 -9.47 21.55
N ALA A 49 24.21 -9.53 21.13
CA ALA A 49 23.85 -10.02 19.81
C ALA A 49 24.45 -9.12 18.73
N VAL A 50 25.11 -9.73 17.75
CA VAL A 50 25.62 -9.01 16.58
C VAL A 50 24.42 -8.52 15.79
N GLN A 51 24.34 -7.22 15.54
CA GLN A 51 23.29 -6.67 14.66
C GLN A 51 23.43 -7.32 13.29
N ALA A 52 22.32 -7.85 12.76
CA ALA A 52 22.28 -8.43 11.42
C ALA A 52 22.81 -7.41 10.40
N LYS A 53 23.62 -7.87 9.45
CA LYS A 53 24.11 -7.01 8.36
C LYS A 53 22.92 -6.40 7.64
N ALA A 54 22.98 -5.10 7.35
CA ALA A 54 21.94 -4.41 6.61
C ALA A 54 21.61 -5.16 5.31
N PRO A 55 20.33 -5.27 4.91
CA PRO A 55 19.96 -5.93 3.67
C PRO A 55 20.62 -5.23 2.48
N GLN A 56 20.96 -6.01 1.44
CA GLN A 56 21.49 -5.45 0.20
C GLN A 56 20.40 -4.62 -0.48
N MET A 57 20.66 -3.32 -0.64
CA MET A 57 19.80 -2.40 -1.36
C MET A 57 20.29 -2.35 -2.81
N ALA A 58 19.40 -2.60 -3.78
CA ALA A 58 19.68 -2.41 -5.20
C ALA A 58 18.77 -1.29 -5.73
N GLU A 59 19.33 -0.41 -6.55
CA GLU A 59 18.57 0.58 -7.31
C GLU A 59 17.82 -0.14 -8.44
N GLY A 60 16.51 0.08 -8.51
CA GLY A 60 15.65 -0.54 -9.52
C GLY A 60 14.89 0.53 -10.31
N GLU A 61 14.77 0.33 -11.61
CA GLU A 61 13.95 1.18 -12.48
C GLU A 61 12.49 0.71 -12.48
N LEU A 62 11.56 1.65 -12.33
CA LEU A 62 10.12 1.38 -12.41
C LEU A 62 9.71 1.22 -13.87
N ILE A 63 9.28 0.00 -14.25
CA ILE A 63 8.79 -0.29 -15.60
C ILE A 63 7.25 -0.38 -15.57
N GLU A 64 6.58 0.25 -16.54
CA GLU A 64 5.13 0.19 -16.65
C GLU A 64 4.66 -1.21 -17.07
N ILE A 65 4.00 -1.92 -16.15
CA ILE A 65 3.33 -3.20 -16.47
C ILE A 65 1.97 -2.89 -17.11
N LYS A 66 1.92 -2.95 -18.45
CA LYS A 66 0.67 -2.82 -19.21
C LYS A 66 -0.21 -4.05 -18.98
N LYS A 67 -1.13 -3.99 -18.01
CA LYS A 67 -2.19 -5.01 -17.86
C LYS A 67 -3.08 -4.97 -19.10
N ALA A 68 -3.14 -6.07 -19.84
CA ALA A 68 -4.07 -6.21 -20.95
C ALA A 68 -5.50 -5.98 -20.44
N LYS A 69 -6.17 -4.93 -20.90
CA LYS A 69 -7.56 -4.62 -20.55
C LYS A 69 -8.50 -5.58 -21.28
N ARG A 70 -8.51 -6.86 -20.89
CA ARG A 70 -9.55 -7.78 -21.33
C ARG A 70 -10.85 -7.35 -20.68
N LYS A 71 -11.73 -6.70 -21.44
CA LYS A 71 -13.10 -6.43 -20.98
C LYS A 71 -13.81 -7.78 -20.88
N LYS A 72 -14.18 -8.19 -19.66
CA LYS A 72 -15.04 -9.36 -19.46
C LYS A 72 -16.34 -9.14 -20.24
N VAL A 73 -16.65 -10.05 -21.15
CA VAL A 73 -17.94 -10.06 -21.85
C VAL A 73 -18.92 -10.73 -20.91
N TYR A 74 -19.99 -10.02 -20.54
CA TYR A 74 -21.03 -10.56 -19.68
C TYR A 74 -22.21 -11.04 -20.52
N ALA A 75 -22.66 -12.25 -20.25
CA ALA A 75 -23.91 -12.77 -20.79
C ALA A 75 -25.12 -12.00 -20.22
N LEU A 76 -26.29 -12.12 -20.86
CA LEU A 76 -27.50 -11.43 -20.41
C LEU A 76 -27.90 -11.81 -18.97
N GLY A 77 -27.80 -13.10 -18.62
CA GLY A 77 -28.09 -13.60 -17.28
C GLY A 77 -27.16 -13.01 -16.21
N GLU A 78 -25.86 -12.97 -16.48
CA GLU A 78 -24.88 -12.39 -15.55
C GLU A 78 -25.13 -10.89 -15.32
N LYS A 79 -25.56 -10.15 -16.36
CA LYS A 79 -25.96 -8.75 -16.20
C LYS A 79 -27.19 -8.61 -15.30
N GLN A 80 -28.18 -9.48 -15.46
CA GLN A 80 -29.38 -9.48 -14.63
C GLN A 80 -29.05 -9.81 -13.17
N GLU A 81 -28.18 -10.78 -12.92
CA GLU A 81 -27.67 -11.09 -11.57
C GLU A 81 -26.90 -9.92 -10.97
N PHE A 82 -26.06 -9.25 -11.75
CA PHE A 82 -25.39 -8.02 -11.33
C PHE A 82 -26.39 -6.97 -10.87
N TYR A 83 -27.50 -6.81 -11.58
CA TYR A 83 -28.56 -5.88 -11.18
C TYR A 83 -29.27 -6.31 -9.88
N ARG A 84 -29.55 -7.61 -9.69
CA ARG A 84 -30.12 -8.15 -8.43
C ARG A 84 -29.23 -7.87 -7.23
N MET A 85 -27.91 -7.99 -7.40
CA MET A 85 -26.92 -7.65 -6.39
C MET A 85 -26.86 -6.14 -6.08
N LEU A 86 -27.05 -5.30 -7.10
CA LEU A 86 -27.15 -3.86 -6.90
C LEU A 86 -28.42 -3.47 -6.13
N LEU A 87 -29.56 -4.13 -6.40
CA LEU A 87 -30.81 -3.92 -5.66
C LEU A 87 -30.65 -4.23 -4.18
N TRP A 88 -29.89 -5.28 -3.83
CA TRP A 88 -29.57 -5.59 -2.43
C TRP A 88 -28.86 -4.44 -1.75
N TYR A 89 -27.79 -3.96 -2.40
CA TYR A 89 -26.99 -2.86 -1.87
C TYR A 89 -27.83 -1.58 -1.69
N THR A 90 -28.67 -1.24 -2.67
CA THR A 90 -29.47 -0.02 -2.58
C THR A 90 -30.53 -0.11 -1.49
N ARG A 91 -31.21 -1.24 -1.37
CA ARG A 91 -32.21 -1.46 -0.31
C ARG A 91 -31.57 -1.48 1.07
N ALA A 92 -30.43 -2.16 1.24
CA ALA A 92 -29.68 -2.17 2.48
C ALA A 92 -29.20 -0.77 2.92
N LYS A 93 -28.94 0.13 1.95
CA LYS A 93 -28.56 1.53 2.21
C LYS A 93 -29.74 2.51 2.25
N GLY A 94 -30.98 2.05 2.07
CA GLY A 94 -32.16 2.93 2.02
C GLY A 94 -32.21 3.82 0.77
N HIS A 95 -31.52 3.46 -0.31
CA HIS A 95 -31.58 4.14 -1.60
C HIS A 95 -32.74 3.60 -2.45
N LYS A 96 -33.28 4.46 -3.32
CA LYS A 96 -34.31 4.07 -4.30
C LYS A 96 -33.74 3.08 -5.32
N ASP A 97 -34.57 2.15 -5.81
CA ASP A 97 -34.20 1.17 -6.84
C ASP A 97 -33.69 1.83 -8.14
N GLY A 98 -34.10 3.06 -8.43
CA GLY A 98 -33.56 3.86 -9.54
C GLY A 98 -32.05 4.13 -9.43
N TYR A 99 -31.50 4.20 -8.22
CA TYR A 99 -30.06 4.36 -8.00
C TYR A 99 -29.28 3.13 -8.48
N ALA A 100 -29.82 1.91 -8.27
CA ALA A 100 -29.23 0.68 -8.78
C ALA A 100 -29.20 0.69 -10.32
N ALA A 101 -30.26 1.21 -10.96
CA ALA A 101 -30.33 1.29 -12.41
C ALA A 101 -29.26 2.22 -13.01
N TYR A 102 -28.95 3.35 -12.36
CA TYR A 102 -27.85 4.24 -12.78
C TYR A 102 -26.47 3.61 -12.60
N ILE A 103 -26.24 2.86 -11.52
CA ILE A 103 -24.97 2.12 -11.34
C ILE A 103 -24.83 1.07 -12.43
N TYR A 104 -25.90 0.33 -12.73
CA TYR A 104 -25.93 -0.67 -13.78
C TYR A 104 -25.64 -0.06 -15.17
N GLN A 105 -26.30 1.05 -15.51
CA GLN A 105 -26.05 1.78 -16.75
C GLN A 105 -24.60 2.26 -16.85
N SER A 106 -24.00 2.72 -15.75
CA SER A 106 -22.59 3.10 -15.72
C SER A 106 -21.62 1.93 -15.95
N LYS A 107 -22.03 0.69 -15.65
CA LYS A 107 -21.21 -0.52 -15.83
C LYS A 107 -21.32 -1.05 -17.25
N PHE A 108 -22.54 -1.20 -17.74
CA PHE A 108 -22.84 -1.95 -18.95
C PHE A 108 -23.27 -1.06 -20.13
N GLY A 109 -23.48 0.23 -19.92
CA GLY A 109 -23.92 1.18 -20.96
C GLY A 109 -25.38 1.03 -21.38
N VAL A 110 -26.11 0.07 -20.79
CA VAL A 110 -27.51 -0.24 -21.11
C VAL A 110 -28.37 -0.15 -19.86
N MET A 111 -29.66 0.14 -20.02
CA MET A 111 -30.62 0.14 -18.92
C MET A 111 -31.04 -1.29 -18.57
N PRO A 112 -31.31 -1.61 -17.30
CA PRO A 112 -31.74 -2.96 -16.93
C PRO A 112 -33.14 -3.22 -17.51
N VAL A 113 -33.32 -4.38 -18.14
CA VAL A 113 -34.57 -4.79 -18.79
C VAL A 113 -35.29 -5.79 -17.88
N LYS A 114 -36.63 -5.82 -17.87
CA LYS A 114 -37.46 -6.72 -17.04
C LYS A 114 -37.11 -6.64 -15.54
N VAL A 115 -37.08 -5.42 -15.01
CA VAL A 115 -36.71 -5.14 -13.60
C VAL A 115 -37.82 -5.38 -12.56
N LYS A 116 -39.03 -5.69 -13.01
CA LYS A 116 -40.17 -5.93 -12.12
C LYS A 116 -40.06 -7.31 -11.47
N HIS A 117 -40.32 -7.39 -10.17
CA HIS A 117 -40.33 -8.64 -9.39
C HIS A 117 -39.00 -9.42 -9.37
N LEU A 118 -37.86 -8.72 -9.44
CA LEU A 118 -36.57 -9.37 -9.26
C LEU A 118 -36.25 -9.55 -7.78
N ASP A 119 -35.89 -10.79 -7.43
CA ASP A 119 -35.38 -11.11 -6.11
C ASP A 119 -34.04 -10.46 -5.87
N VAL A 120 -33.83 -10.10 -4.61
CA VAL A 120 -32.63 -9.46 -4.12
C VAL A 120 -31.56 -10.52 -3.86
N LEU A 121 -30.31 -10.28 -4.30
CA LEU A 121 -29.21 -11.23 -4.12
C LEU A 121 -28.05 -10.55 -3.37
N GLU A 122 -27.40 -11.24 -2.43
CA GLU A 122 -26.24 -10.66 -1.75
C GLU A 122 -25.10 -10.35 -2.74
N PRO A 123 -24.47 -9.17 -2.67
CA PRO A 123 -23.43 -8.79 -3.61
C PRO A 123 -22.12 -9.56 -3.38
N THR A 124 -21.60 -10.13 -4.47
CA THR A 124 -20.23 -10.66 -4.52
C THR A 124 -19.20 -9.53 -4.41
N ASP A 125 -17.94 -9.90 -4.13
CA ASP A 125 -16.86 -8.93 -4.00
C ASP A 125 -16.58 -8.15 -5.29
N GLU A 126 -16.86 -8.75 -6.46
CA GLU A 126 -16.79 -8.06 -7.75
C GLU A 126 -17.77 -6.87 -7.78
N VAL A 127 -19.02 -7.08 -7.36
CA VAL A 127 -20.05 -6.04 -7.31
C VAL A 127 -19.71 -5.01 -6.24
N ARG A 128 -19.30 -5.43 -5.04
CA ARG A 128 -18.88 -4.52 -3.95
C ARG A 128 -17.74 -3.61 -4.39
N ASN A 129 -16.72 -4.16 -5.04
CA ASN A 129 -15.59 -3.40 -5.56
C ASN A 129 -16.02 -2.41 -6.66
N TYR A 130 -16.94 -2.83 -7.53
CA TYR A 130 -17.46 -1.93 -8.55
C TYR A 130 -18.29 -0.78 -7.96
N ILE A 131 -19.12 -1.02 -6.96
CA ILE A 131 -19.87 0.02 -6.24
C ILE A 131 -18.90 1.01 -5.59
N LYS A 132 -17.85 0.52 -4.93
CA LYS A 132 -16.80 1.35 -4.33
C LYS A 132 -16.13 2.24 -5.39
N TYR A 133 -15.74 1.66 -6.53
CA TYR A 133 -15.20 2.40 -7.67
C TYR A 133 -16.18 3.48 -8.17
N TYR A 134 -17.45 3.13 -8.35
CA TYR A 134 -18.49 4.04 -8.82
C TYR A 134 -18.66 5.24 -7.87
N ASN A 135 -18.72 4.99 -6.56
CA ASN A 135 -18.86 6.03 -5.54
C ASN A 135 -17.67 6.97 -5.51
N ILE A 136 -16.45 6.44 -5.57
CA ILE A 136 -15.22 7.26 -5.64
C ILE A 136 -15.22 8.12 -6.91
N ARG A 137 -15.55 7.53 -8.07
CA ARG A 137 -15.64 8.25 -9.34
C ARG A 137 -16.62 9.40 -9.27
N ARG A 138 -17.82 9.16 -8.73
CA ARG A 138 -18.88 10.17 -8.59
C ARG A 138 -18.50 11.26 -7.59
N ALA A 139 -17.88 10.92 -6.46
CA ALA A 139 -17.38 11.89 -5.49
C ALA A 139 -16.31 12.80 -6.10
N LYS A 140 -15.33 12.23 -6.81
CA LYS A 140 -14.30 13.01 -7.51
C LYS A 140 -14.89 13.93 -8.59
N SER A 141 -15.85 13.42 -9.37
CA SER A 141 -16.54 14.22 -10.39
C SER A 141 -17.29 15.41 -9.78
N ARG A 142 -17.98 15.20 -8.65
CA ARG A 142 -18.65 16.28 -7.90
C ARG A 142 -17.67 17.30 -7.34
N ASN A 143 -16.54 16.85 -6.79
CA ASN A 143 -15.52 17.76 -6.27
C ASN A 143 -14.92 18.62 -7.39
N LYS A 144 -14.66 18.04 -8.57
CA LYS A 144 -14.20 18.80 -9.74
C LYS A 144 -15.24 19.83 -10.19
N ALA A 145 -16.51 19.45 -10.28
CA ALA A 145 -17.58 20.38 -10.66
C ALA A 145 -17.71 21.52 -9.64
N ARG A 146 -17.61 21.23 -8.34
CA ARG A 146 -17.65 22.24 -7.27
C ARG A 146 -16.42 23.15 -7.24
N ALA A 147 -15.26 22.69 -7.69
CA ALA A 147 -14.04 23.52 -7.75
C ALA A 147 -14.01 24.45 -8.97
N VAL A 148 -14.84 24.18 -9.98
CA VAL A 148 -14.95 24.98 -11.22
C VAL A 148 -16.13 25.97 -11.14
N ALA A 149 -17.10 25.71 -10.26
CA ALA A 149 -18.23 26.59 -9.95
C ALA A 149 -17.87 27.58 -8.85
#